data_AF-A0A2J6WPH7-F1
#
_entry.id   AF-A0A2J6WPH7-F1
#
_cell.length_a   1.000
_cell.length_b   1.000
_cell.length_c   1.000
_cell.angle_alpha   90.00
_cell.angle_beta   90.00
_cell.angle_gamma   90.00
#
_symmetry.space_group_name_H-M   'P 1'
#
loop_
_entity.id
_entity.type
_entity.pdbx_description
1 polymer ?
#
loop_
_entity_poly.entity_id
_entity_poly.type
_entity_poly.pdbx_seq_one_letter_code
_entity_poly.pdbx_strand_id
1 'polypeptide(L)'
;MTMSPIKRMVLYKHGVGYFERRGQFHGETLTLSFPLTAMDDVLKSLIVIDRSGQVRNIDFTTPEDRADRLARSGFHLSQEQSLLDLLCDLRGRSVRLTLAGKQAEQVKGLVIGVDVEHEQPLRRALVSLYLSDQRVVRPFALDDIVQVELLEEVIHNDLIFFLHADHGDRSDRLVTVHLTPGNHDLLIGYVAPAPAWRVSYRLLFEEDGNEARCWLQGWGLFDNLLDEDLRDVEVTLVAGQPISFRYQLYQPQTPDRPVVIDRPPPSPKPKRRASLLEESVSEDDIQIHALAVFDSTEAAESTPTAASGEDRDVLFAYRVHQPVSVGRGQSAMAPIVGSYLPARRVLVYNSKQMNRYPFVALFLTNTTDLTLEQGPVTVL
;
A
#
# COMPACT_ATOMS: atom_id res chain seq x y z
N MET A 1 -22.25 -2.39 -4.09
CA MET A 1 -22.01 -1.25 -5.01
C MET A 1 -20.76 -1.59 -5.79
N THR A 2 -20.92 -2.02 -7.03
CA THR A 2 -19.87 -2.73 -7.77
C THR A 2 -18.82 -1.76 -8.29
N MET A 3 -17.64 -1.81 -7.67
CA MET A 3 -16.41 -1.22 -8.17
C MET A 3 -16.18 -1.63 -9.63
N SER A 4 -15.71 -0.71 -10.49
CA SER A 4 -15.38 -1.02 -11.88
C SER A 4 -14.33 -2.14 -11.94
N PRO A 5 -14.54 -3.21 -12.73
CA PRO A 5 -13.59 -4.31 -12.83
C PRO A 5 -12.33 -3.89 -13.60
N ILE A 6 -11.22 -4.57 -13.31
CA ILE A 6 -10.01 -4.43 -14.13
C ILE A 6 -10.30 -4.98 -15.54
N LYS A 7 -9.94 -4.21 -16.56
CA LYS A 7 -10.10 -4.57 -17.98
C LYS A 7 -8.79 -4.64 -18.74
N ARG A 8 -7.75 -3.99 -18.24
CA ARG A 8 -6.41 -4.06 -18.82
C ARG A 8 -5.36 -4.06 -17.72
N MET A 9 -4.32 -4.85 -17.93
CA MET A 9 -3.18 -4.96 -17.03
C MET A 9 -1.89 -5.04 -17.86
N VAL A 10 -0.88 -4.28 -17.45
CA VAL A 10 0.47 -4.32 -18.03
C VAL A 10 1.45 -4.70 -16.92
N LEU A 11 2.19 -5.79 -17.11
CA LEU A 11 3.13 -6.30 -16.12
C LEU A 11 4.56 -6.11 -16.59
N TYR A 12 5.41 -5.65 -15.67
CA TYR A 12 6.81 -5.35 -15.92
C TYR A 12 7.72 -6.24 -15.09
N LYS A 13 8.95 -6.47 -15.57
CA LYS A 13 9.92 -7.33 -14.88
C LYS A 13 10.51 -6.76 -13.58
N HIS A 14 10.43 -5.45 -13.36
CA HIS A 14 10.92 -4.80 -12.13
C HIS A 14 9.94 -4.85 -10.94
N GLY A 15 8.84 -5.60 -11.05
CA GLY A 15 7.95 -5.83 -9.91
C GLY A 15 6.84 -4.79 -9.73
N VAL A 16 6.44 -4.10 -10.81
CA VAL A 16 5.25 -3.24 -10.81
C VAL A 16 4.32 -3.64 -11.94
N GLY A 17 3.04 -3.35 -11.77
CA GLY A 17 2.01 -3.49 -12.79
C GLY A 17 1.23 -2.19 -12.95
N TYR A 18 0.82 -1.89 -14.18
CA TYR A 18 -0.21 -0.90 -14.45
C TYR A 18 -1.56 -1.59 -14.59
N PHE A 19 -2.56 -1.08 -13.90
CA PHE A 19 -3.90 -1.63 -13.86
C PHE A 19 -4.90 -0.57 -14.32
N GLU A 20 -5.80 -0.98 -15.20
CA GLU A 20 -6.84 -0.12 -15.75
C GLU A 20 -8.21 -0.73 -15.48
N ARG A 21 -9.04 0.01 -14.77
CA ARG A 21 -10.43 -0.34 -14.45
C ARG A 21 -11.36 0.47 -15.34
N ARG A 22 -12.38 -0.18 -15.90
CA ARG A 22 -13.40 0.49 -16.72
C ARG A 22 -14.79 0.02 -16.32
N GLY A 23 -15.73 0.95 -16.18
CA GLY A 23 -17.10 0.59 -15.86
C GLY A 23 -18.01 1.77 -15.57
N GLN A 24 -19.30 1.50 -15.62
CA GLN A 24 -20.33 2.46 -15.22
C GLN A 24 -20.49 2.45 -13.70
N PHE A 25 -20.67 3.64 -13.13
CA PHE A 25 -20.90 3.83 -11.70
C PHE A 25 -22.07 4.80 -11.49
N HIS A 26 -22.86 4.56 -10.44
CA HIS A 26 -23.98 5.43 -10.05
C HIS A 26 -23.79 5.88 -8.61
N GLY A 27 -23.82 7.19 -8.39
CA GLY A 27 -23.67 7.81 -7.07
C GLY A 27 -22.55 8.85 -7.03
N GLU A 28 -22.34 9.44 -5.86
CA GLU A 28 -21.43 10.56 -5.66
C GLU A 28 -20.06 10.16 -5.12
N THR A 29 -19.92 8.93 -4.61
CA THR A 29 -18.74 8.49 -3.88
C THR A 29 -18.36 7.06 -4.27
N LEU A 30 -17.19 6.89 -4.89
CA LEU A 30 -16.61 5.60 -5.21
C LEU A 30 -15.43 5.31 -4.29
N THR A 31 -15.44 4.17 -3.60
CA THR A 31 -14.32 3.74 -2.75
C THR A 31 -13.52 2.64 -3.44
N LEU A 32 -12.20 2.81 -3.46
CA LEU A 32 -11.21 1.85 -3.93
C LEU A 32 -10.39 1.35 -2.73
N SER A 33 -10.05 0.06 -2.72
CA SER A 33 -9.26 -0.56 -1.65
C SER A 33 -7.90 -0.97 -2.20
N PHE A 34 -6.82 -0.59 -1.51
CA PHE A 34 -5.46 -0.90 -1.90
C PHE A 34 -4.65 -1.41 -0.70
N PRO A 35 -3.72 -2.35 -0.88
CA PRO A 35 -2.82 -2.73 0.21
C PRO A 35 -1.90 -1.55 0.58
N LEU A 36 -1.56 -1.44 1.86
CA LEU A 36 -0.68 -0.40 2.41
C LEU A 36 0.64 -0.28 1.63
N THR A 37 1.21 -1.41 1.22
CA THR A 37 2.47 -1.48 0.46
C THR A 37 2.38 -0.87 -0.93
N ALA A 38 1.17 -0.72 -1.49
CA ALA A 38 0.93 -0.12 -2.80
C ALA A 38 0.62 1.37 -2.73
N MET A 39 0.34 1.95 -1.56
CA MET A 39 -0.18 3.31 -1.43
C MET A 39 0.73 4.37 -2.05
N ASP A 40 2.04 4.27 -1.85
CA ASP A 40 3.00 5.22 -2.42
C ASP A 40 2.94 5.24 -3.97
N ASP A 41 2.90 4.05 -4.59
CA ASP A 41 2.86 3.92 -6.05
C ASP A 41 1.48 4.33 -6.61
N VAL A 42 0.41 3.99 -5.91
CA VAL A 42 -0.97 4.37 -6.26
C VAL A 42 -1.13 5.88 -6.20
N LEU A 43 -0.74 6.54 -5.11
CA LEU A 43 -0.88 8.00 -4.96
C LEU A 43 -0.05 8.76 -6.01
N LYS A 44 1.09 8.21 -6.43
CA LYS A 44 1.93 8.79 -7.48
C LYS A 44 1.33 8.70 -8.88
N SER A 45 0.43 7.74 -9.13
CA SER A 45 0.05 7.33 -10.49
C SER A 45 -1.46 7.23 -10.73
N LEU A 46 -2.28 7.40 -9.69
CA LEU A 46 -3.73 7.28 -9.78
C LEU A 46 -4.29 8.36 -10.72
N ILE A 47 -4.95 7.88 -11.77
CA ILE A 47 -5.65 8.69 -12.74
C ILE A 47 -7.11 8.24 -12.71
N VAL A 48 -8.02 9.20 -12.54
CA VAL A 48 -9.46 8.96 -12.63
C VAL A 48 -10.01 9.87 -13.72
N ILE A 49 -10.56 9.26 -14.76
CA ILE A 49 -11.22 9.96 -15.85
C ILE A 49 -12.70 9.58 -15.82
N ASP A 50 -13.55 10.58 -15.64
CA ASP A 50 -14.99 10.45 -15.82
C ASP A 50 -15.38 11.04 -17.18
N ARG A 51 -15.99 10.22 -18.04
CA ARG A 51 -16.41 10.63 -19.39
C ARG A 51 -17.83 11.20 -19.43
N SER A 52 -18.62 11.00 -18.38
CA SER A 52 -20.03 11.41 -18.31
C SER A 52 -20.30 12.45 -17.20
N GLY A 53 -19.29 12.80 -16.42
CA GLY A 53 -19.36 13.76 -15.31
C GLY A 53 -17.99 14.34 -14.96
N GLN A 54 -17.81 14.72 -13.69
CA GLN A 54 -16.56 15.30 -13.20
C GLN A 54 -16.12 14.68 -11.87
N VAL A 55 -14.81 14.45 -11.75
CA VAL A 55 -14.15 14.11 -10.48
C VAL A 55 -13.92 15.40 -9.69
N ARG A 56 -14.48 15.47 -8.47
CA ARG A 56 -14.39 16.65 -7.60
C ARG A 56 -13.14 16.62 -6.71
N ASN A 57 -12.89 15.49 -6.08
CA ASN A 57 -11.80 15.31 -5.12
C ASN A 57 -11.45 13.83 -4.98
N ILE A 58 -10.24 13.55 -4.50
CA ILE A 58 -9.81 12.22 -4.05
C ILE A 58 -9.24 12.38 -2.64
N ASP A 59 -9.82 11.68 -1.68
CA ASP A 59 -9.30 11.59 -0.31
C ASP A 59 -8.85 10.17 0.03
N PHE A 60 -8.01 10.06 1.04
CA PHE A 60 -7.50 8.80 1.54
C PHE A 60 -7.26 8.91 3.03
N THR A 61 -7.36 7.78 3.74
CA THR A 61 -7.03 7.75 5.16
C THR A 61 -5.53 7.93 5.34
N THR A 62 -5.11 8.95 6.09
CA THR A 62 -3.70 9.17 6.44
C THR A 62 -3.15 7.96 7.22
N PRO A 63 -1.93 7.45 6.89
CA PRO A 63 -1.31 6.43 7.72
C PRO A 63 -1.01 7.02 9.07
N GLU A 64 -1.40 6.28 10.10
CA GLU A 64 -1.10 6.62 11.46
C GLU A 64 -0.47 5.40 12.10
N ASP A 65 0.68 5.57 12.75
CA ASP A 65 1.37 4.47 13.40
C ASP A 65 0.40 3.79 14.38
N ARG A 66 0.41 2.46 14.39
CA ARG A 66 -0.32 1.69 15.40
C ARG A 66 0.10 2.16 16.80
N ALA A 67 1.39 2.42 17.01
CA ALA A 67 1.88 2.93 18.29
C ALA A 67 1.25 4.29 18.64
N ASP A 68 1.17 5.23 17.69
CA ASP A 68 0.56 6.55 17.91
C ASP A 68 -0.96 6.48 18.07
N ARG A 69 -1.63 5.52 17.44
CA ARG A 69 -3.07 5.26 17.63
C ARG A 69 -3.34 4.67 19.01
N LEU A 70 -2.56 3.67 19.41
CA LEU A 70 -2.66 3.05 20.74
C LEU A 70 -2.29 4.02 21.86
N ALA A 71 -1.30 4.88 21.66
CA ALA A 71 -0.94 5.93 22.62
C ALA A 71 -2.04 6.98 22.83
N ARG A 72 -3.01 7.08 21.91
CA ARG A 72 -4.17 7.97 22.03
C ARG A 72 -5.39 7.33 22.65
N SER A 73 -5.56 6.01 22.53
CA SER A 73 -6.47 5.29 23.43
C SER A 73 -5.90 5.38 24.83
N GLY A 74 -6.66 5.88 25.80
CA GLY A 74 -6.24 5.91 27.21
C GLY A 74 -6.07 4.52 27.85
N PHE A 75 -5.93 3.46 27.05
CA PHE A 75 -5.84 2.06 27.44
C PHE A 75 -4.53 1.44 26.95
N HIS A 76 -3.95 0.57 27.77
CA HIS A 76 -2.70 -0.16 27.54
C HIS A 76 -2.90 -1.63 27.89
N LEU A 77 -3.64 -2.36 27.05
CA LEU A 77 -3.96 -3.78 27.31
C LEU A 77 -2.91 -4.71 26.72
N SER A 78 -2.29 -5.55 27.54
CA SER A 78 -1.42 -6.64 27.10
C SER A 78 -2.22 -7.88 26.69
N GLN A 79 -1.61 -8.79 25.91
CA GLN A 79 -2.24 -10.07 25.57
C GLN A 79 -2.24 -11.09 26.73
N GLU A 80 -1.38 -10.89 27.73
CA GLU A 80 -1.21 -11.83 28.85
C GLU A 80 -2.11 -11.48 30.05
N GLN A 81 -2.32 -10.18 30.32
CA GLN A 81 -3.00 -9.67 31.52
C GLN A 81 -4.10 -8.64 31.21
N SER A 82 -4.80 -8.82 30.09
CA SER A 82 -5.76 -7.83 29.55
C SER A 82 -6.83 -7.33 30.53
N LEU A 83 -7.42 -8.20 31.37
CA LEU A 83 -8.42 -7.80 32.37
C LEU A 83 -7.79 -6.99 33.52
N LEU A 84 -6.58 -7.37 33.93
CA LEU A 84 -5.84 -6.65 34.97
C LEU A 84 -5.47 -5.24 34.47
N ASP A 85 -4.92 -5.17 33.26
CA ASP A 85 -4.55 -3.91 32.61
C ASP A 85 -5.77 -3.00 32.43
N LEU A 86 -6.90 -3.57 31.98
CA LEU A 86 -8.15 -2.84 31.85
C LEU A 86 -8.58 -2.23 33.19
N LEU A 87 -8.56 -3.02 34.27
CA LEU A 87 -8.95 -2.52 35.60
C LEU A 87 -7.96 -1.49 36.16
N CYS A 88 -6.67 -1.58 35.80
CA CYS A 88 -5.68 -0.56 36.11
C CYS A 88 -5.98 0.77 35.39
N ASP A 89 -6.30 0.72 34.10
CA ASP A 89 -6.64 1.90 33.28
C ASP A 89 -8.00 2.52 33.66
N LEU A 90 -8.90 1.73 34.23
CA LEU A 90 -10.18 2.20 34.76
C LEU A 90 -10.07 2.95 36.09
N ARG A 91 -8.86 3.18 36.63
CA ARG A 91 -8.66 3.95 37.86
C ARG A 91 -9.35 5.32 37.78
N GLY A 92 -10.19 5.60 38.78
CA GLY A 92 -11.01 6.80 38.88
C GLY A 92 -12.32 6.75 38.08
N ARG A 93 -12.60 5.66 37.36
CA ARG A 93 -13.80 5.49 36.53
C ARG A 93 -14.89 4.70 37.22
N SER A 94 -16.14 4.98 36.84
CA SER A 94 -17.32 4.31 37.37
C SER A 94 -17.58 2.99 36.67
N VAL A 95 -17.62 1.90 37.43
CA VAL A 95 -17.89 0.55 36.93
C VAL A 95 -18.98 -0.13 37.75
N ARG A 96 -19.61 -1.14 37.16
CA ARG A 96 -20.42 -2.12 37.89
C ARG A 96 -19.79 -3.50 37.75
N LEU A 97 -19.41 -4.10 38.87
CA LEU A 97 -18.92 -5.47 38.94
C LEU A 97 -20.06 -6.43 39.22
N THR A 98 -20.08 -7.56 38.53
CA THR A 98 -20.94 -8.70 38.87
C THR A 98 -20.08 -9.81 39.44
N LEU A 99 -20.39 -10.26 40.65
CA LEU A 99 -19.61 -11.24 41.39
C LEU A 99 -20.16 -12.66 41.23
N ALA A 100 -19.28 -13.66 41.31
CA ALA A 100 -19.61 -15.07 41.28
C ALA A 100 -20.32 -15.47 42.59
N GLY A 101 -21.56 -15.94 42.48
CA GLY A 101 -22.37 -16.35 43.65
C GLY A 101 -23.77 -16.86 43.26
N LYS A 102 -24.47 -17.50 44.21
CA LYS A 102 -25.82 -18.07 44.00
C LYS A 102 -26.89 -17.03 43.66
N GLN A 103 -26.65 -15.77 44.01
CA GLN A 103 -27.40 -14.59 43.59
C GLN A 103 -26.34 -13.63 43.07
N ALA A 104 -26.27 -13.39 41.76
CA ALA A 104 -25.25 -12.55 41.14
C ALA A 104 -25.26 -11.14 41.76
N GLU A 105 -24.41 -10.90 42.77
CA GLU A 105 -24.31 -9.63 43.49
C GLU A 105 -23.69 -8.62 42.52
N GLN A 106 -24.38 -7.50 42.30
CA GLN A 106 -23.88 -6.41 41.49
C GLN A 106 -23.46 -5.25 42.39
N VAL A 107 -22.23 -4.78 42.21
CA VAL A 107 -21.68 -3.67 42.98
C VAL A 107 -21.24 -2.55 42.04
N LYS A 108 -21.78 -1.36 42.24
CA LYS A 108 -21.39 -0.14 41.50
C LYS A 108 -20.45 0.72 42.34
N GLY A 109 -19.35 1.19 41.77
CA GLY A 109 -18.42 2.08 42.45
C GLY A 109 -17.36 2.68 41.53
N LEU A 110 -16.51 3.53 42.09
CA LEU A 110 -15.35 4.10 41.41
C LEU A 110 -14.12 3.21 41.64
N VAL A 111 -13.40 2.86 40.59
CA VAL A 111 -12.18 2.04 40.71
C VAL A 111 -11.07 2.86 41.36
N ILE A 112 -10.45 2.36 42.42
CA ILE A 112 -9.28 2.98 43.06
C ILE A 112 -7.99 2.44 42.44
N GLY A 113 -7.98 1.15 42.08
CA GLY A 113 -6.84 0.47 41.50
C GLY A 113 -6.91 -1.03 41.75
N VAL A 114 -5.90 -1.74 41.24
CA VAL A 114 -5.70 -3.16 41.47
C VAL A 114 -4.40 -3.36 42.23
N ASP A 115 -4.47 -4.12 43.32
CA ASP A 115 -3.31 -4.51 44.11
C ASP A 115 -2.81 -5.88 43.62
N VAL A 116 -1.54 -5.95 43.18
CA VAL A 116 -0.91 -7.15 42.62
C VAL A 116 0.35 -7.50 43.40
N GLU A 117 0.40 -8.72 43.94
CA GLU A 117 1.55 -9.21 44.70
C GLU A 117 2.56 -9.90 43.77
N HIS A 118 3.76 -9.32 43.63
CA HIS A 118 4.74 -9.71 42.60
C HIS A 118 5.45 -11.05 42.89
N GLU A 119 5.44 -11.53 44.14
CA GLU A 119 6.10 -12.79 44.52
C GLU A 119 5.17 -14.02 44.51
N GLN A 120 3.84 -13.82 44.54
CA GLN A 120 2.82 -14.88 44.42
C GLN A 120 1.58 -14.39 43.63
N PRO A 121 1.69 -14.23 42.30
CA PRO A 121 0.69 -13.52 41.49
C PRO A 121 -0.70 -14.19 41.36
N LEU A 122 -0.86 -15.42 41.86
CA LEU A 122 -2.09 -16.24 41.69
C LEU A 122 -2.87 -16.47 43.00
N ARG A 123 -2.74 -15.60 44.02
CA ARG A 123 -3.51 -15.78 45.27
C ARG A 123 -4.41 -14.65 45.76
N ARG A 124 -4.50 -13.52 45.05
CA ARG A 124 -5.67 -12.62 44.91
C ARG A 124 -5.21 -11.24 44.45
N ALA A 125 -5.24 -10.98 43.14
CA ALA A 125 -5.32 -9.59 42.71
C ALA A 125 -6.63 -9.02 43.27
N LEU A 126 -6.55 -7.90 43.99
CA LEU A 126 -7.72 -7.27 44.59
C LEU A 126 -8.02 -5.97 43.84
N VAL A 127 -9.22 -5.84 43.29
CA VAL A 127 -9.71 -4.56 42.80
C VAL A 127 -10.45 -3.85 43.92
N SER A 128 -10.04 -2.62 44.21
CA SER A 128 -10.67 -1.80 45.25
C SER A 128 -11.66 -0.83 44.62
N LEU A 129 -12.92 -0.88 45.06
CA LEU A 129 -13.95 0.09 44.67
C LEU A 129 -14.28 1.04 45.81
N TYR A 130 -14.42 2.33 45.49
CA TYR A 130 -15.03 3.32 46.36
C TYR A 130 -16.54 3.38 46.09
N LEU A 131 -17.34 3.04 47.11
CA LEU A 131 -18.80 3.07 47.05
C LEU A 131 -19.29 4.43 47.57
N SER A 132 -19.55 5.37 46.66
CA SER A 132 -19.86 6.77 46.99
C SER A 132 -21.06 6.93 47.94
N ASP A 133 -22.09 6.11 47.78
CA ASP A 133 -23.32 6.16 48.60
C ASP A 133 -23.05 5.85 50.08
N GLN A 134 -22.09 4.96 50.33
CA GLN A 134 -21.75 4.47 51.67
C GLN A 134 -20.47 5.12 52.21
N ARG A 135 -19.71 5.81 51.35
CA ARG A 135 -18.38 6.37 51.64
C ARG A 135 -17.39 5.33 52.16
N VAL A 136 -17.50 4.09 51.69
CA VAL A 136 -16.61 2.97 52.05
C VAL A 136 -15.78 2.52 50.87
N VAL A 137 -14.58 2.02 51.15
CA VAL A 137 -13.75 1.29 50.18
C VAL A 137 -13.94 -0.20 50.42
N ARG A 138 -14.29 -0.95 49.37
CA ARG A 138 -14.46 -2.41 49.45
C ARG A 138 -13.53 -3.09 48.43
N PRO A 139 -12.61 -3.96 48.88
CA PRO A 139 -11.80 -4.79 48.00
C PRO A 139 -12.59 -6.01 47.51
N PHE A 140 -12.36 -6.41 46.26
CA PHE A 140 -12.93 -7.60 45.63
C PHE A 140 -11.83 -8.43 44.98
N ALA A 141 -11.89 -9.76 45.15
CA ALA A 141 -10.96 -10.66 44.47
C ALA A 141 -11.28 -10.71 42.97
N LEU A 142 -10.25 -10.62 42.13
CA LEU A 142 -10.40 -10.68 40.68
C LEU A 142 -11.09 -11.99 40.23
N ASP A 143 -10.77 -13.10 40.89
CA ASP A 143 -11.33 -14.43 40.60
C ASP A 143 -12.85 -14.51 40.83
N ASP A 144 -13.39 -13.62 41.67
CA ASP A 144 -14.82 -13.57 41.95
C ASP A 144 -15.56 -12.71 40.90
N ILE A 145 -14.87 -12.01 39.99
CA ILE A 145 -15.51 -11.10 39.03
C ILE A 145 -15.90 -11.86 37.76
N VAL A 146 -17.20 -11.87 37.47
CA VAL A 146 -17.77 -12.49 36.26
C VAL A 146 -17.95 -11.48 35.15
N GLN A 147 -18.28 -10.22 35.49
CA GLN A 147 -18.56 -9.17 34.51
C GLN A 147 -18.13 -7.81 35.05
N VAL A 148 -17.52 -7.01 34.17
CA VAL A 148 -17.24 -5.59 34.39
C VAL A 148 -18.07 -4.78 33.39
N GLU A 149 -19.01 -3.98 33.88
CA GLU A 149 -19.81 -3.08 33.07
C GLU A 149 -19.26 -1.65 33.20
N LEU A 150 -18.90 -1.05 32.05
CA LEU A 150 -18.46 0.33 31.95
C LEU A 150 -19.67 1.25 31.96
N LEU A 151 -19.76 2.13 32.95
CA LEU A 151 -20.93 3.01 33.11
C LEU A 151 -20.78 4.36 32.40
N GLU A 152 -19.57 4.70 31.95
CA GLU A 152 -19.24 5.94 31.25
C GLU A 152 -19.11 5.69 29.74
N GLU A 153 -19.87 6.42 28.92
CA GLU A 153 -19.88 6.29 27.46
C GLU A 153 -18.54 6.63 26.81
N VAL A 154 -17.82 7.63 27.35
CA VAL A 154 -16.48 8.02 26.86
C VAL A 154 -15.50 6.85 26.97
N ILE A 155 -15.51 6.13 28.10
CA ILE A 155 -14.62 5.00 28.37
C ILE A 155 -14.96 3.80 27.50
N HIS A 156 -16.26 3.58 27.24
CA HIS A 156 -16.71 2.59 26.28
C HIS A 156 -16.17 2.88 24.87
N ASN A 157 -16.28 4.14 24.42
CA ASN A 157 -15.79 4.55 23.10
C ASN A 157 -14.26 4.43 22.99
N ASP A 158 -13.52 4.81 24.03
CA ASP A 158 -12.07 4.68 24.07
C ASP A 158 -11.62 3.20 24.02
N LEU A 159 -12.35 2.30 24.70
CA LEU A 159 -12.05 0.86 24.69
C LEU A 159 -12.34 0.27 23.30
N ILE A 160 -13.46 0.63 22.67
CA ILE A 160 -13.77 0.22 21.30
C ILE A 160 -12.68 0.74 20.34
N PHE A 161 -12.24 1.98 20.49
CA PHE A 161 -11.17 2.55 19.68
C PHE A 161 -9.86 1.78 19.85
N PHE A 162 -9.46 1.47 21.09
CA PHE A 162 -8.29 0.63 21.37
C PHE A 162 -8.40 -0.74 20.68
N LEU A 163 -9.52 -1.44 20.87
CA LEU A 163 -9.73 -2.77 20.31
C LEU A 163 -9.73 -2.75 18.78
N HIS A 164 -10.31 -1.72 18.15
CA HIS A 164 -10.26 -1.55 16.69
C HIS A 164 -8.85 -1.19 16.19
N ALA A 165 -8.08 -0.40 16.95
CA ALA A 165 -6.70 -0.06 16.61
C ALA A 165 -5.76 -1.29 16.76
N ASP A 166 -5.99 -2.13 17.76
CA ASP A 166 -5.23 -3.36 18.03
C ASP A 166 -5.56 -4.47 17.02
N HIS A 167 -6.84 -4.64 16.67
CA HIS A 167 -7.29 -5.49 15.56
C HIS A 167 -6.95 -4.92 14.18
N GLY A 168 -6.58 -3.64 14.11
CA GLY A 168 -6.43 -2.82 12.92
C GLY A 168 -5.19 -3.13 12.09
N ASP A 169 -4.98 -4.41 11.78
CA ASP A 169 -4.13 -4.88 10.70
C ASP A 169 -4.97 -5.29 9.48
N ARG A 170 -6.06 -4.54 9.21
CA ARG A 170 -6.52 -4.45 7.82
C ARG A 170 -5.41 -3.70 7.09
N SER A 171 -4.54 -4.46 6.45
CA SER A 171 -3.46 -3.96 5.60
C SER A 171 -3.98 -3.12 4.43
N ASP A 172 -5.28 -3.19 4.15
CA ASP A 172 -5.92 -2.37 3.13
C ASP A 172 -6.17 -0.93 3.58
N ARG A 173 -6.09 -0.01 2.62
CA ARG A 173 -6.34 1.42 2.73
C ARG A 173 -7.41 1.81 1.72
N LEU A 174 -8.32 2.66 2.17
CA LEU A 174 -9.41 3.14 1.34
C LEU A 174 -9.00 4.47 0.71
N VAL A 175 -9.20 4.55 -0.60
CA VAL A 175 -9.12 5.77 -1.40
C VAL A 175 -10.52 6.08 -1.89
N THR A 176 -11.03 7.24 -1.52
CA THR A 176 -12.39 7.66 -1.85
C THR A 176 -12.33 8.71 -2.95
N VAL A 177 -13.05 8.45 -4.03
CA VAL A 177 -13.20 9.34 -5.18
C VAL A 177 -14.57 10.00 -5.08
N HIS A 178 -14.58 11.32 -4.95
CA HIS A 178 -15.79 12.13 -4.95
C HIS A 178 -16.12 12.59 -6.36
N LEU A 179 -17.34 12.30 -6.81
CA LEU A 179 -17.88 12.58 -8.13
C LEU A 179 -19.03 13.60 -8.04
N THR A 180 -19.44 14.15 -9.18
CA THR A 180 -20.73 14.86 -9.27
C THR A 180 -21.90 13.87 -9.09
N PRO A 181 -23.11 14.29 -8.71
CA PRO A 181 -24.25 13.38 -8.65
C PRO A 181 -24.64 12.84 -10.04
N GLY A 182 -24.88 11.53 -10.15
CA GLY A 182 -25.46 10.94 -11.35
C GLY A 182 -24.86 9.59 -11.77
N ASN A 183 -24.84 9.37 -13.08
CA ASN A 183 -24.24 8.21 -13.73
C ASN A 183 -22.89 8.62 -14.32
N HIS A 184 -21.90 7.76 -14.13
CA HIS A 184 -20.51 8.01 -14.51
C HIS A 184 -20.01 6.86 -15.38
N ASP A 185 -19.21 7.19 -16.40
CA ASP A 185 -18.43 6.21 -17.17
C ASP A 185 -16.96 6.42 -16.81
N LEU A 186 -16.45 5.56 -15.93
CA LEU A 186 -15.18 5.75 -15.26
C LEU A 186 -14.08 4.91 -15.91
N LEU A 187 -12.94 5.55 -16.17
CA LEU A 187 -11.66 4.92 -16.45
C LEU A 187 -10.70 5.28 -15.32
N ILE A 188 -10.22 4.26 -14.60
CA ILE A 188 -9.32 4.42 -13.47
C ILE A 188 -8.03 3.68 -13.78
N GLY A 189 -6.91 4.41 -13.83
CA GLY A 189 -5.58 3.84 -14.06
C GLY A 189 -4.69 4.06 -12.85
N TYR A 190 -3.87 3.08 -12.47
CA TYR A 190 -2.86 3.22 -11.41
C TYR A 190 -1.75 2.19 -11.59
N VAL A 191 -0.60 2.48 -10.97
CA VAL A 191 0.52 1.56 -10.82
C VAL A 191 0.51 1.02 -9.40
N ALA A 192 0.75 -0.29 -9.27
CA ALA A 192 0.92 -0.94 -7.98
C ALA A 192 2.01 -2.03 -8.07
N PRO A 193 2.62 -2.42 -6.93
CA PRO A 193 3.52 -3.57 -6.87
C PRO A 193 2.84 -4.82 -7.41
N ALA A 194 3.53 -5.55 -8.29
CA ALA A 194 3.04 -6.78 -8.90
C ALA A 194 4.21 -7.76 -9.10
N PRO A 195 4.02 -9.07 -8.93
CA PRO A 195 5.09 -10.04 -9.19
C PRO A 195 5.63 -9.92 -10.62
N ALA A 196 6.96 -10.02 -10.75
CA ALA A 196 7.59 -10.05 -12.06
C ALA A 196 7.10 -11.28 -12.84
N TRP A 197 6.61 -11.04 -14.05
CA TRP A 197 6.20 -12.11 -14.94
C TRP A 197 7.43 -12.93 -15.41
N ARG A 198 7.22 -14.21 -15.70
CA ARG A 198 8.27 -15.16 -16.07
C ARG A 198 7.98 -15.77 -17.43
N VAL A 199 9.02 -16.14 -18.18
CA VAL A 199 8.86 -16.81 -19.47
C VAL A 199 9.22 -18.30 -19.36
N SER A 200 8.54 -19.14 -20.14
CA SER A 200 8.90 -20.55 -20.30
C SER A 200 8.65 -20.99 -21.74
N TYR A 201 9.61 -21.74 -22.31
CA TYR A 201 9.54 -22.23 -23.67
C TYR A 201 9.43 -23.75 -23.74
N ARG A 202 8.72 -24.23 -24.75
CA ARG A 202 8.67 -25.63 -25.17
C ARG A 202 9.07 -25.69 -26.63
N LEU A 203 10.01 -26.57 -26.95
CA LEU A 203 10.50 -26.83 -28.28
C LEU A 203 10.14 -28.27 -28.63
N LEU A 204 9.42 -28.46 -29.73
CA LEU A 204 9.24 -29.77 -30.33
C LEU A 204 10.10 -29.81 -31.60
N PHE A 205 11.10 -30.68 -31.62
CA PHE A 205 11.98 -30.81 -32.79
C PHE A 205 11.42 -31.88 -33.74
N GLU A 206 11.24 -31.49 -35.00
CA GLU A 206 10.76 -32.37 -36.06
C GLU A 206 11.81 -32.42 -37.17
N GLU A 207 12.24 -33.64 -37.54
CA GLU A 207 13.19 -33.88 -38.63
C GLU A 207 12.53 -34.86 -39.61
N ASP A 208 12.19 -34.36 -40.81
CA ASP A 208 11.64 -35.17 -41.89
C ASP A 208 12.53 -35.06 -43.13
N GLY A 209 13.28 -36.12 -43.42
CA GLY A 209 14.26 -36.16 -44.49
C GLY A 209 15.35 -35.09 -44.35
N ASN A 210 15.32 -34.09 -45.24
CA ASN A 210 16.29 -32.99 -45.28
C ASN A 210 15.78 -31.69 -44.61
N GLU A 211 14.52 -31.64 -44.17
CA GLU A 211 13.96 -30.47 -43.50
C GLU A 211 13.88 -30.71 -42.00
N ALA A 212 14.61 -29.88 -41.25
CA ALA A 212 14.55 -29.84 -39.80
C ALA A 212 13.86 -28.54 -39.38
N ARG A 213 12.78 -28.68 -38.60
CA ARG A 213 12.01 -27.55 -38.08
C ARG A 213 11.76 -27.75 -36.60
N CYS A 214 11.52 -26.66 -35.91
CA CYS A 214 11.17 -26.71 -34.50
C CYS A 214 9.91 -25.90 -34.24
N TRP A 215 8.91 -26.54 -33.65
CA TRP A 215 7.76 -25.83 -33.14
C TRP A 215 8.15 -25.17 -31.81
N LEU A 216 8.23 -23.84 -31.82
CA LEU A 216 8.45 -23.03 -30.63
C LEU A 216 7.12 -22.60 -30.03
N GLN A 217 6.92 -22.94 -28.76
CA GLN A 217 5.82 -22.43 -27.96
C GLN A 217 6.38 -21.70 -26.73
N GLY A 218 6.07 -20.41 -26.60
CA GLY A 218 6.44 -19.59 -25.45
C GLY A 218 5.22 -19.16 -24.65
N TRP A 219 5.37 -19.18 -23.33
CA TRP A 219 4.35 -18.80 -22.37
C TRP A 219 4.88 -17.75 -21.40
N GLY A 220 4.07 -16.73 -21.14
CA GLY A 220 4.26 -15.78 -20.06
C GLY A 220 3.45 -16.19 -18.83
N LEU A 221 4.14 -16.46 -17.72
CA LEU A 221 3.54 -16.73 -16.42
C LEU A 221 3.38 -15.42 -15.65
N PHE A 222 2.20 -15.21 -15.08
CA PHE A 222 1.95 -14.13 -14.15
C PHE A 222 1.00 -14.56 -13.03
N ASP A 223 1.02 -13.78 -11.95
CA ASP A 223 0.37 -14.12 -10.68
C ASP A 223 -0.69 -13.05 -10.33
N ASN A 224 -1.95 -13.45 -10.12
CA ASN A 224 -3.01 -12.55 -9.67
C ASN A 224 -3.00 -12.46 -8.13
N LEU A 225 -2.28 -11.47 -7.60
CA LEU A 225 -2.25 -11.17 -6.16
C LEU A 225 -3.28 -10.12 -5.73
N LEU A 226 -4.16 -9.68 -6.63
CA LEU A 226 -5.21 -8.72 -6.32
C LEU A 226 -6.32 -9.41 -5.52
N ASP A 227 -7.04 -8.65 -4.71
CA ASP A 227 -8.21 -9.15 -3.96
C ASP A 227 -9.49 -9.23 -4.83
N GLU A 228 -9.35 -9.59 -6.10
CA GLU A 228 -10.45 -9.73 -7.05
C GLU A 228 -10.16 -10.75 -8.16
N ASP A 229 -11.23 -11.29 -8.75
CA ASP A 229 -11.12 -12.13 -9.95
C ASP A 229 -10.88 -11.26 -11.18
N LEU A 230 -9.88 -11.61 -11.98
CA LEU A 230 -9.68 -11.04 -13.31
C LEU A 230 -10.61 -11.75 -14.29
N ARG A 231 -11.47 -11.00 -14.97
CA ARG A 231 -12.43 -11.52 -15.95
C ARG A 231 -12.28 -10.82 -17.30
N ASP A 232 -11.81 -11.57 -18.28
CA ASP A 232 -11.57 -11.13 -19.65
C ASP A 232 -10.69 -9.88 -19.71
N VAL A 233 -9.51 -9.96 -19.08
CA VAL A 233 -8.56 -8.85 -18.97
C VAL A 233 -7.56 -8.88 -20.11
N GLU A 234 -7.34 -7.73 -20.75
CA GLU A 234 -6.25 -7.55 -21.70
C GLU A 234 -4.92 -7.50 -20.95
N VAL A 235 -4.05 -8.49 -21.20
CA VAL A 235 -2.74 -8.58 -20.54
C VAL A 235 -1.62 -8.21 -21.51
N THR A 236 -0.74 -7.33 -21.08
CA THR A 236 0.52 -7.02 -21.76
C THR A 236 1.70 -7.34 -20.86
N LEU A 237 2.66 -8.12 -21.35
CA LEU A 237 3.88 -8.48 -20.63
C LEU A 237 5.05 -7.70 -21.23
N VAL A 238 5.64 -6.78 -20.47
CA VAL A 238 6.73 -5.92 -20.94
C VAL A 238 8.05 -6.56 -20.56
N ALA A 239 8.89 -6.85 -21.56
CA ALA A 239 10.23 -7.39 -21.38
C ALA A 239 11.22 -6.32 -20.88
N GLY A 240 10.98 -5.07 -21.26
CA GLY A 240 11.81 -3.94 -20.86
C GLY A 240 11.83 -3.67 -19.35
N GLN A 241 12.86 -2.96 -18.91
CA GLN A 241 13.06 -2.49 -17.54
C GLN A 241 12.86 -0.96 -17.46
N PRO A 242 11.66 -0.46 -17.13
CA PRO A 242 11.50 0.94 -16.79
C PRO A 242 12.28 1.30 -15.52
N ILE A 243 12.53 2.59 -15.29
CA ILE A 243 13.06 3.06 -14.01
C ILE A 243 11.88 3.14 -13.02
N SER A 244 11.87 2.26 -12.02
CA SER A 244 10.95 2.33 -10.87
C SER A 244 11.70 2.74 -9.62
N PHE A 245 11.08 3.60 -8.80
CA PHE A 245 11.63 4.01 -7.50
C PHE A 245 10.49 4.14 -6.50
N ARG A 246 10.78 3.81 -5.23
CA ARG A 246 9.86 4.05 -4.11
C ARG A 246 10.04 5.48 -3.63
N TYR A 247 8.95 6.20 -3.44
CA TYR A 247 8.93 7.53 -2.87
C TYR A 247 7.83 7.57 -1.80
N GLN A 248 8.16 8.03 -0.60
CA GLN A 248 7.21 8.06 0.52
C GLN A 248 6.22 9.22 0.32
N LEU A 249 5.11 8.97 -0.37
CA LEU A 249 4.01 9.92 -0.56
C LEU A 249 2.93 9.75 0.49
N TYR A 250 2.77 8.53 1.03
CA TYR A 250 1.66 8.23 1.91
C TYR A 250 1.86 8.82 3.31
N GLN A 251 3.09 8.87 3.81
CA GLN A 251 3.41 9.40 5.15
C GLN A 251 3.38 10.94 5.18
N PRO A 252 2.65 11.56 6.11
CA PRO A 252 2.72 13.00 6.33
C PRO A 252 4.14 13.43 6.72
N GLN A 253 4.61 14.51 6.10
CA GLN A 253 5.88 15.13 6.45
C GLN A 253 5.61 16.48 7.10
N THR A 254 5.97 16.62 8.38
CA THR A 254 5.91 17.90 9.09
C THR A 254 7.33 18.47 9.14
N PRO A 255 7.61 19.61 8.48
CA PRO A 255 8.92 20.22 8.56
C PRO A 255 9.17 20.83 9.94
N ASP A 256 10.41 20.77 10.40
CA ASP A 256 10.82 21.45 11.63
C ASP A 256 10.67 22.97 11.49
N ARG A 257 10.04 23.59 12.49
CA ARG A 257 9.87 25.05 12.53
C ARG A 257 10.91 25.66 13.46
N PRO A 258 11.62 26.72 13.04
CA PRO A 258 12.54 27.41 13.93
C PRO A 258 11.77 28.09 15.07
N VAL A 259 12.27 27.93 16.28
CA VAL A 259 11.75 28.64 17.46
C VAL A 259 12.34 30.04 17.46
N VAL A 260 11.51 31.05 17.15
CA VAL A 260 11.90 32.45 17.31
C VAL A 260 11.76 32.81 18.79
N ILE A 261 12.90 33.03 19.44
CA ILE A 261 12.93 33.57 20.81
C ILE A 261 12.68 35.07 20.70
N ASP A 262 11.56 35.54 21.24
CA ASP A 262 11.24 36.96 21.27
C ASP A 262 12.25 37.66 22.19
N ARG A 263 13.14 38.46 21.59
CA ARG A 263 14.14 39.21 22.35
C ARG A 263 13.46 40.50 22.79
N PRO A 264 13.29 40.74 24.10
CA PRO A 264 12.73 42.00 24.57
C PRO A 264 13.56 43.15 23.98
N PRO A 265 12.92 44.21 23.47
CA PRO A 265 13.63 45.33 22.87
C PRO A 265 14.66 45.86 23.87
N PRO A 266 15.89 46.18 23.44
CA PRO A 266 16.92 46.67 24.34
C PRO A 266 16.37 47.87 25.10
N SER A 267 16.49 47.84 26.43
CA SER A 267 16.15 48.98 27.27
C SER A 267 16.90 50.22 26.76
N PRO A 268 16.26 51.39 26.62
CA PRO A 268 16.90 52.58 26.09
C PRO A 268 18.05 52.96 27.03
N LYS A 269 19.28 52.69 26.59
CA LYS A 269 20.48 53.14 27.31
C LYS A 269 20.49 54.67 27.29
N PRO A 270 20.70 55.35 28.43
CA PRO A 270 20.87 56.79 28.43
C PRO A 270 22.07 57.15 27.54
N LYS A 271 21.82 57.94 26.48
CA LYS A 271 22.87 58.43 25.59
C LYS A 271 23.81 59.34 26.39
N ARG A 272 24.95 58.83 26.84
CA ARG A 272 26.09 59.69 27.18
C ARG A 272 26.53 60.35 25.88
N ARG A 273 26.40 61.68 25.78
CA ARG A 273 27.06 62.46 24.73
C ARG A 273 28.56 62.23 24.89
N ALA A 274 29.14 61.44 23.98
CA ALA A 274 30.56 61.44 23.71
C ALA A 274 30.73 61.77 22.23
N SER A 275 31.59 62.75 22.02
CA SER A 275 32.16 63.31 20.78
C SER A 275 32.10 62.41 19.54
N LEU A 276 31.63 63.03 18.45
CA LEU A 276 31.88 62.61 17.08
C LEU A 276 33.38 62.47 16.84
N LEU A 277 33.82 61.28 16.45
CA LEU A 277 34.98 60.99 15.63
C LEU A 277 34.73 59.61 15.01
N GLU A 278 34.58 59.61 13.68
CA GLU A 278 35.04 58.62 12.68
C GLU A 278 35.08 57.14 13.12
N GLU A 279 34.49 56.17 12.43
CA GLU A 279 34.83 55.82 11.05
C GLU A 279 33.92 54.68 10.53
N SER A 280 33.64 54.77 9.23
CA SER A 280 33.55 53.70 8.21
C SER A 280 32.47 52.59 8.29
N VAL A 281 31.54 52.70 7.34
CA VAL A 281 30.69 51.63 6.81
C VAL A 281 31.38 51.09 5.56
N SER A 282 31.65 49.79 5.52
CA SER A 282 31.90 49.08 4.27
C SER A 282 30.87 47.95 4.12
N GLU A 283 30.28 47.98 2.94
CA GLU A 283 29.16 47.22 2.41
C GLU A 283 29.48 45.73 2.28
N ASP A 284 28.53 44.88 2.70
CA ASP A 284 28.28 43.57 2.10
C ASP A 284 26.80 43.22 2.35
N ASP A 285 25.93 43.98 1.67
CA ASP A 285 24.49 43.72 1.59
C ASP A 285 24.21 42.56 0.63
N ILE A 286 23.93 41.40 1.23
CA ILE A 286 22.70 40.61 1.04
C ILE A 286 22.03 40.76 -0.34
N GLN A 287 22.31 39.83 -1.26
CA GLN A 287 21.46 39.58 -2.44
C GLN A 287 20.37 38.56 -2.11
N ILE A 288 19.14 39.04 -1.96
CA ILE A 288 17.91 38.25 -2.08
C ILE A 288 17.38 38.47 -3.49
N HIS A 289 17.48 37.46 -4.35
CA HIS A 289 16.72 37.44 -5.60
C HIS A 289 15.33 36.87 -5.34
N ALA A 290 14.35 37.76 -5.44
CA ALA A 290 12.94 37.45 -5.63
C ALA A 290 12.55 37.66 -7.11
N LEU A 291 11.45 36.99 -7.49
CA LEU A 291 10.67 37.08 -8.75
C LEU A 291 11.21 36.18 -9.88
N ALA A 292 10.39 35.47 -10.67
CA ALA A 292 9.06 35.80 -11.16
C ALA A 292 8.28 34.51 -11.54
N VAL A 293 6.98 34.42 -11.21
CA VAL A 293 5.81 34.60 -12.10
C VAL A 293 5.52 33.37 -12.97
N PHE A 294 4.45 32.66 -12.60
CA PHE A 294 3.74 31.70 -13.42
C PHE A 294 3.02 32.43 -14.56
N ASP A 295 3.26 32.02 -15.79
CA ASP A 295 2.39 32.32 -16.92
C ASP A 295 1.60 31.06 -17.29
N SER A 296 0.30 31.25 -17.45
CA SER A 296 -0.72 30.22 -17.58
C SER A 296 -1.49 30.47 -18.87
N THR A 297 -0.94 30.01 -19.99
CA THR A 297 -1.67 29.93 -21.27
C THR A 297 -1.06 28.83 -22.12
N GLU A 298 -1.83 27.74 -22.29
CA GLU A 298 -1.99 26.91 -23.51
C GLU A 298 -2.45 25.50 -23.13
N ALA A 299 -3.63 25.45 -22.51
CA ALA A 299 -4.49 24.28 -22.47
C ALA A 299 -5.60 24.48 -23.50
N ALA A 300 -5.31 24.23 -24.78
CA ALA A 300 -6.24 23.81 -25.82
C ALA A 300 -5.54 23.84 -27.18
N GLU A 301 -5.21 22.68 -27.75
CA GLU A 301 -5.48 22.47 -29.18
C GLU A 301 -5.57 20.97 -29.50
N SER A 302 -6.79 20.59 -29.87
CA SER A 302 -7.15 19.35 -30.54
C SER A 302 -6.48 19.26 -31.91
N THR A 303 -5.85 18.14 -32.25
CA THR A 303 -5.76 17.63 -33.64
C THR A 303 -5.58 16.10 -33.63
N PRO A 304 -6.33 15.34 -34.44
CA PRO A 304 -6.26 13.88 -34.53
C PRO A 304 -5.23 13.45 -35.57
N THR A 305 -4.45 12.40 -35.32
CA THR A 305 -3.84 11.63 -36.43
C THR A 305 -3.46 10.20 -36.06
N ALA A 306 -4.00 9.27 -36.86
CA ALA A 306 -3.48 7.97 -37.29
C ALA A 306 -2.75 7.08 -36.25
N ALA A 307 -3.43 6.02 -35.80
CA ALA A 307 -2.78 4.86 -35.20
C ALA A 307 -2.17 3.97 -36.29
N SER A 308 -0.84 4.03 -36.44
CA SER A 308 0.00 2.99 -37.01
C SER A 308 0.87 2.40 -35.88
N GLY A 309 1.19 1.11 -35.94
CA GLY A 309 1.97 0.43 -34.91
C GLY A 309 3.26 1.19 -34.57
N GLU A 310 3.40 1.59 -33.30
CA GLU A 310 4.61 2.21 -32.78
C GLU A 310 5.49 1.15 -32.11
N ASP A 311 6.70 0.97 -32.64
CA ASP A 311 7.85 0.67 -31.79
C ASP A 311 7.99 1.82 -30.80
N ARG A 312 7.43 1.66 -29.60
CA ARG A 312 7.71 2.57 -28.49
C ARG A 312 9.11 2.26 -27.96
N ASP A 313 10.04 3.04 -28.50
CA ASP A 313 11.44 3.22 -28.12
C ASP A 313 11.83 2.60 -26.76
N VAL A 314 12.73 1.62 -26.85
CA VAL A 314 13.48 0.90 -25.79
C VAL A 314 12.83 -0.33 -25.13
N LEU A 315 11.50 -0.50 -25.07
CA LEU A 315 10.90 -1.62 -24.30
C LEU A 315 9.99 -2.53 -25.14
N PHE A 316 10.46 -3.75 -25.41
CA PHE A 316 9.66 -4.78 -26.10
C PHE A 316 8.49 -5.28 -25.24
N ALA A 317 7.33 -5.52 -25.84
CA ALA A 317 6.11 -5.95 -25.13
C ALA A 317 5.34 -7.06 -25.86
N TYR A 318 4.92 -8.08 -25.12
CA TYR A 318 4.03 -9.14 -25.59
C TYR A 318 2.58 -8.77 -25.27
N ARG A 319 1.78 -8.46 -26.28
CA ARG A 319 0.33 -8.27 -26.12
C ARG A 319 -0.38 -9.61 -26.27
N VAL A 320 -1.02 -10.08 -25.21
CA VAL A 320 -1.80 -11.32 -25.26
C VAL A 320 -3.09 -11.01 -26.03
N HIS A 321 -3.29 -11.68 -27.17
CA HIS A 321 -4.40 -11.41 -28.07
C HIS A 321 -5.77 -11.82 -27.50
N GLN A 322 -5.80 -12.91 -26.73
CA GLN A 322 -7.02 -13.41 -26.10
C GLN A 322 -7.11 -12.89 -24.66
N PRO A 323 -8.25 -12.30 -24.26
CA PRO A 323 -8.45 -11.88 -22.88
C PRO A 323 -8.23 -13.05 -21.91
N VAL A 324 -7.60 -12.78 -20.78
CA VAL A 324 -7.26 -13.79 -19.78
C VAL A 324 -8.16 -13.62 -18.56
N SER A 325 -8.69 -14.73 -18.06
CA SER A 325 -9.45 -14.79 -16.81
C SER A 325 -8.67 -15.60 -15.77
N VAL A 326 -8.47 -15.02 -14.59
CA VAL A 326 -7.65 -15.59 -13.51
C VAL A 326 -8.35 -15.34 -12.18
N GLY A 327 -8.63 -16.39 -11.41
CA GLY A 327 -9.23 -16.23 -10.10
C GLY A 327 -8.32 -15.47 -9.13
N ARG A 328 -8.91 -14.89 -8.09
CA ARG A 328 -8.16 -14.29 -6.98
C ARG A 328 -7.14 -15.29 -6.41
N GLY A 329 -5.88 -14.86 -6.26
CA GLY A 329 -4.81 -15.66 -5.68
C GLY A 329 -4.30 -16.80 -6.58
N GLN A 330 -4.66 -16.81 -7.86
CA GLN A 330 -4.23 -17.82 -8.82
C GLN A 330 -3.18 -17.26 -9.79
N SER A 331 -2.43 -18.17 -10.41
CA SER A 331 -1.47 -17.85 -11.47
C SER A 331 -2.00 -18.32 -12.83
N ALA A 332 -1.58 -17.65 -13.91
CA ALA A 332 -1.95 -18.02 -15.26
C ALA A 332 -0.75 -18.03 -16.20
N MET A 333 -0.87 -18.84 -17.25
CA MET A 333 0.06 -18.88 -18.39
C MET A 333 -0.66 -18.30 -19.61
N ALA A 334 -0.13 -17.20 -20.14
CA ALA A 334 -0.61 -16.61 -21.38
C ALA A 334 0.33 -16.99 -22.54
N PRO A 335 -0.19 -17.42 -23.70
CA PRO A 335 0.65 -17.71 -24.85
C PRO A 335 1.25 -16.40 -25.40
N ILE A 336 2.57 -16.37 -25.58
CA ILE A 336 3.30 -15.20 -26.11
C ILE A 336 3.91 -15.44 -27.50
N VAL A 337 4.20 -16.70 -27.85
CA VAL A 337 4.67 -17.10 -29.18
C VAL A 337 4.26 -18.54 -29.48
N GLY A 338 3.87 -18.80 -30.72
CA GLY A 338 3.58 -20.12 -31.26
C GLY A 338 3.93 -20.14 -32.74
N SER A 339 5.10 -20.65 -33.10
CA SER A 339 5.60 -20.60 -34.48
C SER A 339 6.56 -21.73 -34.81
N TYR A 340 6.53 -22.19 -36.06
CA TYR A 340 7.60 -23.03 -36.59
C TYR A 340 8.82 -22.17 -36.92
N LEU A 341 9.97 -22.58 -36.40
CA LEU A 341 11.26 -21.98 -36.67
C LEU A 341 12.15 -22.93 -37.47
N PRO A 342 12.95 -22.41 -38.41
CA PRO A 342 14.04 -23.18 -39.00
C PRO A 342 15.00 -23.65 -37.90
N ALA A 343 15.28 -24.95 -37.89
CA ALA A 343 16.14 -25.57 -36.88
C ALA A 343 17.13 -26.51 -37.55
N ARG A 344 18.31 -26.67 -36.94
CA ARG A 344 19.24 -27.74 -37.33
C ARG A 344 19.90 -28.32 -36.10
N ARG A 345 20.05 -29.65 -36.10
CA ARG A 345 20.82 -30.35 -35.07
C ARG A 345 22.30 -30.08 -35.31
N VAL A 346 23.00 -29.64 -34.26
CA VAL A 346 24.44 -29.37 -34.29
C VAL A 346 25.13 -30.04 -33.12
N LEU A 347 26.43 -30.26 -33.27
CA LEU A 347 27.30 -30.74 -32.22
C LEU A 347 28.21 -29.59 -31.77
N VAL A 348 28.11 -29.21 -30.50
CA VAL A 348 28.91 -28.12 -29.92
C VAL A 348 30.02 -28.74 -29.08
N TYR A 349 31.27 -28.57 -29.52
CA TYR A 349 32.44 -29.01 -28.78
C TYR A 349 33.01 -27.86 -27.95
N ASN A 350 33.21 -28.10 -26.65
CA ASN A 350 33.86 -27.16 -25.75
C ASN A 350 34.87 -27.90 -24.85
N SER A 351 36.16 -27.76 -25.16
CA SER A 351 37.24 -28.46 -24.46
C SER A 351 37.37 -28.09 -22.97
N LYS A 352 36.86 -26.92 -22.54
CA LYS A 352 36.88 -26.49 -21.14
C LYS A 352 35.77 -27.10 -20.29
N GLN A 353 34.62 -27.42 -20.89
CA GLN A 353 33.48 -28.04 -20.19
C GLN A 353 33.46 -29.56 -20.34
N MET A 354 33.72 -30.08 -21.53
CA MET A 354 33.74 -31.52 -21.80
C MET A 354 34.72 -31.85 -22.92
N ASN A 355 35.87 -32.41 -22.56
CA ASN A 355 36.99 -32.62 -23.50
C ASN A 355 36.79 -33.86 -24.41
N ARG A 356 35.87 -34.77 -24.08
CA ARG A 356 35.78 -36.10 -24.71
C ARG A 356 34.60 -36.29 -25.68
N TYR A 357 33.49 -35.60 -25.47
CA TYR A 357 32.28 -35.73 -26.30
C TYR A 357 31.65 -34.34 -26.54
N PRO A 358 31.15 -34.05 -27.75
CA PRO A 358 30.41 -32.82 -28.03
C PRO A 358 28.99 -32.87 -27.44
N PHE A 359 28.43 -31.71 -27.14
CA PHE A 359 27.03 -31.55 -26.76
C PHE A 359 26.13 -31.58 -27.99
N VAL A 360 25.02 -32.31 -27.92
CA VAL A 360 23.94 -32.16 -28.91
C VAL A 360 23.20 -30.87 -28.62
N ALA A 361 23.09 -30.01 -29.63
CA ALA A 361 22.36 -28.75 -29.52
C ALA A 361 21.45 -28.54 -30.74
N LEU A 362 20.44 -27.70 -30.56
CA LEU A 362 19.60 -27.21 -31.63
C LEU A 362 20.02 -25.78 -31.94
N PHE A 363 20.38 -25.52 -33.19
CA PHE A 363 20.59 -24.17 -33.69
C PHE A 363 19.30 -23.71 -34.35
N LEU A 364 18.69 -22.66 -33.78
CA LEU A 364 17.42 -22.10 -34.21
C LEU A 364 17.65 -20.71 -34.81
N THR A 365 16.96 -20.41 -35.90
CA THR A 365 16.90 -19.04 -36.43
C THR A 365 15.57 -18.42 -36.01
N ASN A 366 15.61 -17.36 -35.20
CA ASN A 366 14.40 -16.63 -34.84
C ASN A 366 13.92 -15.85 -36.08
N THR A 367 12.88 -16.35 -36.73
CA THR A 367 12.20 -15.71 -37.86
C THR A 367 10.91 -15.01 -37.43
N THR A 368 10.67 -14.84 -36.12
CA THR A 368 9.55 -14.06 -35.59
C THR A 368 9.95 -12.59 -35.44
N ASP A 369 8.97 -11.71 -35.42
CA ASP A 369 9.15 -10.29 -35.08
C ASP A 369 9.28 -10.06 -33.56
N LEU A 370 9.40 -11.14 -32.78
CA LEU A 370 9.44 -11.09 -31.33
C LEU A 370 10.88 -11.21 -30.82
N THR A 371 11.21 -10.40 -29.82
CA THR A 371 12.38 -10.66 -28.97
C THR A 371 12.08 -11.89 -28.13
N LEU A 372 12.98 -12.87 -28.03
CA LEU A 372 12.81 -14.03 -27.15
C LEU A 372 13.58 -13.77 -25.84
N GLU A 373 12.83 -13.57 -24.76
CA GLU A 373 13.39 -13.37 -23.43
C GLU A 373 14.16 -14.59 -22.93
N GLN A 374 15.16 -14.37 -22.07
CA GLN A 374 15.85 -15.46 -21.38
C GLN A 374 14.88 -16.21 -20.46
N GLY A 375 14.85 -17.53 -20.57
CA GLY A 375 14.10 -18.39 -19.66
C GLY A 375 14.34 -19.88 -19.89
N PRO A 376 13.74 -20.73 -19.04
CA PRO A 376 13.84 -22.18 -19.19
C PRO A 376 13.19 -22.65 -20.49
N VAL A 377 13.82 -23.64 -21.10
CA VAL A 377 13.31 -24.33 -22.29
C VAL A 377 13.25 -25.83 -22.02
N THR A 378 12.11 -26.44 -22.37
CA THR A 378 11.97 -27.89 -22.44
C THR A 378 12.03 -28.30 -23.90
N VAL A 379 12.94 -29.22 -24.22
CA VAL A 379 13.06 -29.82 -25.56
C VAL A 379 12.38 -31.17 -25.52
N LEU A 380 11.41 -31.38 -26.41
CA LEU A 380 10.59 -32.59 -26.55
C LEU A 380 10.92 -33.32 -27.85
#